data_AF-A0A1H9NZE9-F1
#
_entry.id   AF-A0A1H9NZE9-F1
#
_cell.length_a   1.000
_cell.length_b   1.000
_cell.length_c   1.000
_cell.angle_alpha   90.00
_cell.angle_beta   90.00
_cell.angle_gamma   90.00
#
_symmetry.space_group_name_H-M   'P 1'
#
loop_
_entity.id
_entity.type
_entity.pdbx_description
1 polymer ?
#
loop_
_entity_poly.entity_id
_entity_poly.type
_entity_poly.pdbx_seq_one_letter_code
_entity_poly.pdbx_strand_id
1 'polypeptide(L)' 'MNEEHTCPNCGGTLIDDIWETINTSADGSYTIHSYLAKKCLLKCGYFTPLIKEE' A
#
# COMPACT_ATOMS: atom_id res chain seq x y z
N MET A 1 -2.82 18.00 14.88
CA MET A 1 -2.87 16.54 15.12
C MET A 1 -3.06 15.91 13.76
N ASN A 2 -2.05 15.20 13.23
CA ASN A 2 -2.08 14.66 11.86
C ASN A 2 -2.98 13.42 11.81
N GLU A 3 -4.21 13.59 11.31
CA GLU A 3 -5.19 12.51 11.11
C GLU A 3 -4.73 11.49 10.04
N GLU A 4 -3.69 11.79 9.27
CA GLU A 4 -3.15 10.97 8.18
C GLU A 4 -2.41 9.69 8.61
N HIS A 5 -2.29 9.45 9.92
CA HIS A 5 -1.61 8.28 10.49
C HIS A 5 -2.57 7.32 11.21
N THR A 6 -3.88 7.56 11.15
CA THR A 6 -4.87 6.70 11.80
C THR A 6 -5.63 5.90 10.75
N CYS A 7 -5.73 4.59 10.94
CA CYS A 7 -6.46 3.70 10.06
C CYS A 7 -7.96 3.95 10.20
N PRO A 8 -8.68 4.28 9.11
CA PRO A 8 -10.12 4.55 9.17
C PRO A 8 -10.94 3.29 9.48
N ASN A 9 -10.39 2.09 9.29
CA ASN A 9 -11.12 0.84 9.50
C ASN A 9 -11.12 0.37 10.96
N CYS A 10 -10.02 0.55 11.70
CA CYS A 10 -9.89 0.03 13.06
C CYS A 10 -9.29 1.01 14.08
N GLY A 11 -8.99 2.25 13.67
CA GLY A 11 -8.37 3.26 14.54
C GLY A 11 -6.89 2.99 14.85
N GLY A 12 -6.28 1.94 14.30
CA GLY A 12 -4.86 1.62 14.52
C GLY A 12 -3.91 2.54 13.77
N THR A 13 -2.64 2.55 14.14
CA THR A 13 -1.61 3.37 13.46
C THR A 13 -1.34 2.89 12.03
N LEU A 14 -1.25 3.82 11.09
CA LEU A 14 -0.74 3.60 9.74
C LEU A 14 0.78 3.76 9.72
N ILE A 15 1.45 2.84 9.05
CA ILE A 15 2.89 2.88 8.81
C ILE A 15 3.16 2.84 7.30
N ASP A 16 4.24 3.48 6.88
CA ASP A 16 4.70 3.44 5.50
C ASP A 16 5.39 2.09 5.23
N ASP A 17 5.13 1.51 4.08
CA ASP A 17 5.68 0.23 3.65
C ASP A 17 5.86 0.19 2.14
N ILE A 18 6.79 -0.62 1.66
CA ILE A 18 7.06 -0.80 0.22
C ILE A 18 6.21 -1.96 -0.28
N TRP A 19 5.45 -1.73 -1.35
CA TRP A 19 4.57 -2.71 -1.96
C TRP A 19 4.95 -2.92 -3.42
N GLU A 20 4.70 -4.13 -3.91
CA GLU A 20 5.00 -4.52 -5.28
C GLU A 20 3.78 -5.19 -5.89
N THR A 21 3.38 -4.73 -7.07
CA THR A 21 2.42 -5.43 -7.91
C THR A 21 3.16 -6.12 -9.04
N ILE A 22 2.93 -7.43 -9.16
CA ILE A 22 3.53 -8.26 -10.21
C ILE A 22 2.44 -8.58 -11.22
N ASN A 23 2.59 -8.07 -12.43
CA ASN A 23 1.75 -8.41 -13.57
C ASN A 23 2.50 -9.42 -14.43
N THR A 24 1.92 -10.61 -14.61
CA THR A 24 2.47 -11.64 -15.50
C THR A 24 1.69 -11.66 -16.79
N SER A 25 2.40 -11.50 -17.91
CA SER A 25 1.84 -11.56 -19.25
C SER A 25 1.78 -13.00 -19.75
N ALA A 26 0.89 -13.27 -20.72
CA ALA A 26 0.70 -14.61 -21.28
C ALA A 26 1.94 -15.13 -22.04
N ASP A 27 2.85 -14.25 -22.45
CA ASP A 27 4.13 -14.58 -23.09
C ASP A 27 5.24 -14.96 -22.08
N GLY A 28 4.91 -15.00 -20.78
CA GLY A 28 5.86 -15.31 -19.71
C GLY A 28 6.70 -14.11 -19.26
N SER A 29 6.53 -12.93 -19.87
CA SER A 29 7.11 -11.69 -19.33
C SER A 29 6.40 -11.27 -18.05
N TYR A 30 7.09 -10.51 -17.19
CA TYR A 30 6.48 -9.91 -16.01
C TYR A 30 6.91 -8.46 -15.86
N THR A 31 6.01 -7.65 -15.32
CA THR A 31 6.27 -6.26 -14.92
C THR A 31 6.10 -6.14 -13.42
N ILE A 32 7.09 -5.54 -12.75
CA ILE A 32 7.05 -5.24 -11.33
C ILE A 32 6.83 -3.75 -11.19
N HIS A 33 5.76 -3.37 -10.50
CA HIS A 33 5.49 -2.00 -10.10
C HIS A 33 5.68 -1.87 -8.60
N SER A 34 6.78 -1.24 -8.18
CA SER A 34 7.07 -0.97 -6.77
C SER A 34 6.59 0.43 -6.40
N TYR A 35 5.83 0.56 -5.32
CA TYR A 35 5.31 1.84 -4.84
C TYR A 35 5.25 1.88 -3.30
N LEU A 36 5.21 3.10 -2.76
CA LEU A 36 5.01 3.31 -1.33
C LEU A 36 3.51 3.27 -1.00
N ALA A 37 3.15 2.59 0.09
CA ALA A 37 1.80 2.55 0.61
C ALA A 37 1.80 2.69 2.14
N LYS A 38 0.72 3.24 2.67
CA LYS A 38 0.41 3.17 4.11
C LYS A 38 -0.38 1.90 4.38
N LYS A 39 0.04 1.11 5.37
CA LYS A 39 -0.73 -0.05 5.86
C LYS A 39 -1.04 0.06 7.34
N CYS A 40 -2.14 -0.54 7.78
CA CYS A 40 -2.47 -0.57 9.19
C CYS A 40 -1.58 -1.56 9.96
N LEU A 41 -0.95 -1.09 11.04
CA LEU A 41 -0.12 -1.90 11.93
C LEU A 41 -0.92 -3.00 12.64
N LEU A 42 -2.20 -2.76 12.93
CA LEU A 42 -3.10 -3.75 13.53
C LEU A 42 -3.54 -4.86 12.55
N LYS A 43 -3.02 -4.85 11.31
CA LYS A 43 -3.27 -5.90 10.30
C LYS A 43 -4.75 -6.13 10.01
N CYS A 44 -5.57 -5.08 10.07
CA CYS A 44 -7.01 -5.13 9.75
C CYS A 44 -7.33 -5.23 8.25
N GLY A 45 -6.31 -5.35 7.40
CA GLY A 45 -6.45 -5.41 5.94
C GLY A 45 -6.47 -4.06 5.22
N TYR A 46 -6.50 -2.93 5.94
CA TYR A 46 -6.46 -1.60 5.32
C TYR A 46 -5.06 -1.25 4.81
N PHE A 47 -4.99 -0.81 3.56
CA PHE A 47 -3.82 -0.16 2.96
C PHE A 47 -4.27 0.94 1.98
N THR A 48 -3.40 1.93 1.75
CA THR A 48 -3.62 2.97 0.74
C THR A 48 -2.29 3.36 0.09
N PRO A 49 -2.18 3.42 -1.25
CA PRO A 49 -0.99 3.93 -1.93
C PRO A 49 -0.68 5.38 -1.54
N LEU A 50 0.61 5.74 -1.45
CA LEU A 50 1.08 7.09 -1.14
C LEU A 50 1.38 7.92 -2.39
N ILE A 51 1.63 7.27 -3.53
CA ILE A 51 2.04 7.91 -4.77
C ILE A 51 0.86 7.86 -5.73
N LYS A 52 0.40 9.03 -6.20
CA LYS A 52 -0.36 9.14 -7.45
C LYS A 52 0.68 9.07 -8.57
N GLU A 53 0.60 8.07 -9.43
CA GLU A 53 1.40 8.05 -10.67
C GLU A 53 1.13 9.37 -11.43
N GLU A 54 2.21 10.09 -11.77
CA GLU A 54 2.20 11.26 -12.68
C GLU A 54 2.05 10.80 -14.14
#